data_AF-A0A532C3J3-F1
#
_entry.id   AF-A0A532C3J3-F1
#
_cell.length_a   1.000
_cell.length_b   1.000
_cell.length_c   1.000
_cell.angle_alpha   90.00
_cell.angle_beta   90.00
_cell.angle_gamma   90.00
#
_symmetry.space_group_name_H-M   'P 1'
#
loop_
_entity.id
_entity.type
_entity.pdbx_description
1 polymer ?
#
loop_
_entity_poly.entity_id
_entity_poly.type
_entity_poly.pdbx_seq_one_letter_code
_entity_poly.pdbx_strand_id
1 'polypeptide(L)'
;EKEAKAAFPDADIKSYKGGGPLLLDAVNNGQADCGVNDVSAVKGQSTAYPAGSFIIMPDMLSKEPLAFATRYDEQDLLTWMNLFLDQVSLDGRLQKNLDYWVNSDAWKKDH
;
A
#
# COMPACT_ATOMS: atom_id res chain seq x y z
N GLU A 1 5.58 -9.65 -3.84
CA GLU A 1 6.30 -10.63 -4.69
C GLU A 1 5.42 -11.81 -5.12
N LYS A 2 4.73 -12.50 -4.19
CA LYS A 2 3.84 -13.64 -4.51
C LYS A 2 2.82 -13.31 -5.61
N GLU A 3 2.08 -12.21 -5.46
CA GLU A 3 1.05 -11.80 -6.43
C GLU A 3 1.64 -11.43 -7.80
N ALA A 4 2.82 -10.81 -7.82
CA ALA A 4 3.52 -10.50 -9.06
C ALA A 4 3.92 -11.77 -9.82
N LYS A 5 4.42 -12.80 -9.12
CA LYS A 5 4.75 -14.10 -9.71
C LYS A 5 3.53 -14.84 -10.26
N ALA A 6 2.38 -14.71 -9.60
CA ALA A 6 1.14 -15.32 -10.05
C ALA A 6 0.56 -14.60 -11.27
N ALA A 7 0.59 -13.26 -11.29
CA ALA A 7 0.06 -12.45 -12.37
C ALA A 7 0.97 -12.44 -13.62
N PHE A 8 2.29 -12.53 -13.44
CA PHE A 8 3.29 -12.43 -14.50
C PHE A 8 4.25 -13.63 -14.44
N PRO A 9 3.80 -14.84 -14.79
CA PRO A 9 4.60 -16.06 -14.66
C PRO A 9 5.84 -16.06 -15.57
N ASP A 10 5.78 -15.35 -16.70
CA ASP A 10 6.85 -15.31 -17.70
C ASP A 10 7.77 -14.08 -17.57
N ALA A 11 7.57 -13.23 -16.55
CA ALA A 11 8.33 -12.01 -16.36
C ALA A 11 9.60 -12.21 -15.51
N ASP A 12 10.65 -11.44 -15.82
CA ASP A 12 11.85 -11.35 -14.99
C ASP A 12 11.59 -10.48 -13.75
N ILE A 13 11.39 -11.12 -12.61
CA ILE A 13 11.01 -10.43 -11.36
C ILE A 13 12.23 -10.13 -10.50
N LYS A 14 12.44 -8.84 -10.21
CA LYS A 14 13.48 -8.35 -9.29
C LYS A 14 12.87 -7.64 -8.09
N SER A 15 13.23 -8.10 -6.89
CA SER A 15 12.78 -7.52 -5.62
C SER A 15 13.75 -6.46 -5.10
N TYR A 16 13.22 -5.30 -4.69
CA TYR A 16 13.98 -4.18 -4.12
C TYR A 16 13.76 -4.08 -2.61
N LYS A 17 14.84 -4.09 -1.82
CA LYS A 17 14.77 -4.11 -0.34
C LYS A 17 14.64 -2.73 0.34
N GLY A 18 14.46 -1.64 -0.42
CA GLY A 18 14.38 -0.27 0.12
C GLY A 18 12.99 0.38 0.04
N GLY A 19 11.93 -0.41 -0.13
CA GLY A 19 10.58 0.11 -0.27
C GLY A 19 10.32 0.72 -1.65
N GLY A 20 9.23 1.47 -1.76
CA GLY A 20 8.70 1.87 -3.06
C GLY A 20 9.43 3.00 -3.82
N PRO A 21 10.20 3.94 -3.21
CA PRO A 21 11.00 4.89 -4.00
C PRO A 21 12.01 4.21 -4.92
N LEU A 22 12.71 3.18 -4.44
CA LEU A 22 13.63 2.41 -5.29
C LEU A 22 12.92 1.67 -6.42
N LEU A 23 11.66 1.26 -6.20
CA LEU A 23 10.85 0.59 -7.21
C LEU A 23 10.42 1.57 -8.31
N LEU A 24 10.00 2.78 -7.94
CA LEU A 24 9.65 3.83 -8.91
C LEU A 24 10.89 4.36 -9.64
N ASP A 25 12.03 4.51 -8.96
CA ASP A 25 13.30 4.89 -9.59
C ASP A 25 13.77 3.86 -10.61
N ALA A 26 13.62 2.57 -10.32
CA ALA A 26 13.97 1.51 -11.26
C ALA A 26 13.15 1.61 -12.54
N VAL A 27 11.85 1.91 -12.44
CA VAL A 27 10.99 2.13 -13.60
C VAL A 27 11.36 3.43 -14.33
N ASN A 28 11.51 4.53 -13.61
CA ASN A 28 11.82 5.84 -14.18
C ASN A 28 13.17 5.87 -14.92
N ASN A 29 14.16 5.10 -14.43
CA ASN A 29 15.48 5.01 -15.03
C ASN A 29 15.59 3.92 -16.12
N GLY A 30 14.48 3.26 -16.48
CA GLY A 30 14.46 2.22 -17.52
C GLY A 30 15.14 0.91 -17.12
N GLN A 31 15.29 0.65 -15.82
CA GLN A 31 15.82 -0.62 -15.30
C GLN A 31 14.75 -1.71 -15.17
N ALA A 32 13.47 -1.32 -15.21
CA ALA A 32 12.32 -2.20 -15.19
C ALA A 32 11.18 -1.58 -16.01
N ASP A 33 10.37 -2.40 -16.67
CA ASP A 33 9.24 -1.92 -17.49
C ASP A 33 8.05 -1.47 -16.64
N CYS A 34 7.83 -2.12 -15.49
CA CYS A 34 6.78 -1.76 -14.55
C CYS A 34 7.14 -2.10 -13.10
N GLY A 35 6.41 -1.49 -12.17
CA GLY A 35 6.55 -1.73 -10.74
C GLY A 35 5.25 -2.26 -10.16
N VAL A 36 5.33 -3.27 -9.29
CA VAL A 36 4.18 -3.83 -8.57
C VAL A 36 4.33 -3.55 -7.08
N ASN A 37 3.38 -2.81 -6.52
CA ASN A 37 3.35 -2.47 -5.10
C ASN A 37 1.91 -2.13 -4.65
N ASP A 38 1.70 -1.94 -3.36
CA ASP A 38 0.39 -1.55 -2.81
C ASP A 38 -0.08 -0.19 -3.37
N VAL A 39 -1.38 -0.08 -3.65
CA VAL A 39 -1.98 1.12 -4.30
C VAL A 39 -1.66 2.40 -3.52
N SER A 40 -1.75 2.36 -2.20
CA SER A 40 -1.44 3.52 -1.34
C SER A 40 0.03 3.93 -1.45
N ALA A 41 0.96 2.97 -1.52
CA ALA A 41 2.38 3.24 -1.69
C ALA A 41 2.68 3.84 -3.06
N VAL A 42 2.15 3.25 -4.14
CA VAL A 42 2.34 3.77 -5.51
C VAL A 42 1.80 5.19 -5.62
N LYS A 43 0.55 5.42 -5.18
CA LYS A 43 -0.09 6.74 -5.27
C LYS A 43 0.62 7.80 -4.42
N GLY A 44 1.03 7.44 -3.20
CA GLY A 44 1.76 8.37 -2.33
C GLY A 44 3.11 8.75 -2.92
N GLN A 45 3.90 7.76 -3.36
CA GLN A 45 5.27 7.98 -3.79
C GLN A 45 5.39 8.55 -5.20
N SER A 46 4.45 8.23 -6.11
CA SER A 46 4.45 8.82 -7.46
C SER A 46 4.34 10.35 -7.43
N THR A 47 3.80 10.91 -6.34
CA THR A 47 3.70 12.38 -6.18
C THR A 47 5.05 13.07 -5.97
N ALA A 48 6.11 12.32 -5.68
CA ALA A 48 7.49 12.84 -5.63
C ALA A 48 8.11 13.04 -7.03
N TYR A 49 7.45 12.56 -8.08
CA TYR A 49 7.93 12.64 -9.47
C TYR A 49 7.07 13.63 -10.28
N PRO A 50 7.60 14.16 -11.40
CA PRO A 50 6.83 15.00 -12.30
C PRO A 50 5.48 14.37 -12.70
N ALA A 51 4.46 15.20 -12.83
CA ALA A 51 3.14 14.74 -13.26
C ALA A 51 3.24 14.07 -14.65
N GLY A 52 2.67 12.87 -14.78
CA GLY A 52 2.73 12.07 -16.00
C GLY A 52 3.96 11.16 -16.12
N SER A 53 4.87 11.15 -15.14
CA SER A 53 6.01 10.21 -15.11
C SER A 53 5.59 8.74 -15.06
N PHE A 54 4.45 8.44 -14.42
CA PHE A 54 3.93 7.09 -14.29
C PHE A 54 2.44 7.03 -14.66
N ILE A 55 2.05 5.91 -15.25
CA ILE A 55 0.65 5.52 -15.41
C ILE A 55 0.35 4.48 -14.34
N ILE A 56 -0.55 4.81 -13.41
CA ILE A 56 -1.05 3.85 -12.43
C ILE A 56 -2.15 3.02 -13.11
N MET A 57 -1.96 1.70 -13.15
CA MET A 57 -2.97 0.80 -13.70
C MET A 57 -4.26 0.87 -12.86
N PRO A 58 -5.45 0.90 -13.51
CA PRO A 58 -6.72 1.06 -12.80
C PRO A 58 -7.11 -0.18 -12.00
N ASP A 59 -6.69 -1.36 -12.46
CA ASP A 59 -7.05 -2.64 -11.86
C ASP A 59 -5.99 -3.12 -10.86
N MET A 60 -6.46 -3.65 -9.73
CA MET A 60 -5.60 -4.30 -8.73
C MET A 60 -5.36 -5.76 -9.11
N LEU A 61 -4.13 -6.25 -8.90
CA LEU A 61 -3.81 -7.67 -9.08
C LEU A 61 -4.48 -8.55 -8.02
N SER A 62 -4.62 -8.05 -6.80
CA SER A 62 -5.31 -8.73 -5.70
C SER A 62 -5.83 -7.72 -4.67
N LYS A 63 -6.68 -8.20 -3.76
CA LYS A 63 -7.16 -7.43 -2.60
C LYS A 63 -6.84 -8.22 -1.33
N GLU A 64 -5.74 -7.85 -0.69
CA GLU A 64 -5.27 -8.50 0.53
C GLU A 64 -5.83 -7.79 1.78
N PRO A 65 -6.40 -8.52 2.75
CA PRO A 65 -6.82 -7.92 4.01
C PRO A 65 -5.59 -7.51 4.84
N LEU A 66 -5.55 -6.24 5.25
CA LEU A 66 -4.56 -5.75 6.20
C LEU A 66 -5.11 -5.86 7.63
N ALA A 67 -4.30 -6.39 8.54
CA ALA A 67 -4.65 -6.55 9.94
C ALA A 67 -3.44 -6.29 10.83
N PHE A 68 -3.69 -5.93 12.09
CA PHE A 68 -2.66 -5.88 13.10
C PHE A 68 -2.40 -7.28 13.66
N ALA A 69 -1.13 -7.69 13.70
CA ALA A 69 -0.74 -8.98 14.25
C ALA A 69 -0.49 -8.90 15.76
N THR A 70 -0.88 -9.95 16.48
CA THR A 70 -0.55 -10.17 17.90
C THR A 70 0.19 -11.51 18.06
N ARG A 71 0.79 -11.77 19.23
CA ARG A 71 1.32 -13.10 19.52
C ARG A 71 0.18 -14.11 19.66
N TYR A 72 0.46 -15.37 19.34
CA TYR A 72 -0.55 -16.43 19.32
C TYR A 72 -1.20 -16.71 20.69
N ASP A 73 -0.49 -16.42 21.77
CA ASP A 73 -0.89 -16.63 23.17
C ASP A 73 -1.53 -15.39 23.82
N GLU A 74 -1.62 -14.26 23.10
CA GLU A 74 -2.15 -12.99 23.60
C GLU A 74 -3.61 -12.78 23.18
N GLN A 75 -4.49 -13.69 23.61
CA GLN A 75 -5.91 -13.72 23.19
C GLN A 75 -6.72 -12.54 23.71
N ASP A 76 -6.40 -12.03 24.91
CA ASP A 76 -7.05 -10.84 25.46
C ASP A 76 -6.74 -9.60 24.64
N LEU A 77 -5.48 -9.44 24.21
CA LEU A 77 -5.07 -8.33 23.34
C LEU A 77 -5.74 -8.43 21.97
N LEU A 78 -5.77 -9.63 21.38
CA LEU A 78 -6.48 -9.86 20.11
C LEU A 78 -7.95 -9.45 20.21
N THR A 79 -8.63 -9.87 21.28
CA THR A 79 -10.03 -9.55 21.52
C THR A 79 -10.24 -8.05 21.69
N TRP A 80 -9.40 -7.39 22.50
CA TRP A 80 -9.48 -5.94 22.69
C TRP A 80 -9.24 -5.17 21.39
N MET A 81 -8.26 -5.58 20.58
CA MET A 81 -7.96 -4.95 19.29
C MET A 81 -9.11 -5.10 18.30
N ASN A 82 -9.73 -6.28 18.22
CA ASN A 82 -10.90 -6.49 17.38
C ASN A 82 -12.06 -5.57 17.80
N LEU A 83 -12.38 -5.52 19.10
CA LEU A 83 -13.42 -4.63 19.62
C LEU A 83 -13.11 -3.14 19.38
N PHE A 84 -11.84 -2.76 19.52
CA PHE A 84 -11.40 -1.41 19.22
C PHE A 84 -11.61 -1.06 17.73
N LEU A 85 -11.20 -1.95 16.82
CA LEU A 85 -11.38 -1.78 15.37
C LEU A 85 -12.86 -1.70 14.99
N ASP A 86 -13.71 -2.52 15.59
CA ASP A 86 -15.16 -2.46 15.40
C ASP A 86 -15.71 -1.11 15.86
N GLN A 87 -15.32 -0.65 17.05
CA GLN A 87 -15.77 0.62 17.61
C GLN A 87 -15.37 1.82 16.73
N VAL A 88 -14.10 1.91 16.30
CA VAL A 88 -13.64 3.01 15.43
C VAL A 88 -14.24 2.96 14.03
N SER A 89 -14.68 1.78 13.58
CA SER A 89 -15.41 1.62 12.34
C SER A 89 -16.83 2.15 12.47
N LEU A 90 -17.53 1.76 13.54
CA LEU A 90 -18.91 2.17 13.83
C LEU A 90 -19.04 3.67 14.08
N ASP A 91 -18.09 4.27 14.79
CA ASP A 91 -18.11 5.71 15.10
C ASP A 91 -17.53 6.59 13.97
N GLY A 92 -17.06 5.99 12.88
CA GLY A 92 -16.57 6.67 11.69
C GLY A 92 -15.16 7.23 11.79
N ARG A 93 -14.44 7.07 12.92
CA ARG A 93 -13.05 7.50 13.03
C ARG A 93 -12.13 6.78 12.05
N LEU A 94 -12.37 5.49 11.80
CA LEU A 94 -11.60 4.74 10.83
C LEU A 94 -11.74 5.33 9.43
N GLN A 95 -12.97 5.57 8.97
CA GLN A 95 -13.23 6.15 7.66
C GLN A 95 -12.59 7.54 7.54
N LYS A 96 -12.74 8.40 8.56
CA LYS A 96 -12.12 9.73 8.59
C LYS A 96 -10.59 9.65 8.45
N ASN A 97 -9.95 8.70 9.13
CA ASN A 97 -8.52 8.49 9.04
C ASN A 97 -8.10 7.98 7.65
N LEU A 98 -8.85 7.03 7.08
CA LEU A 98 -8.59 6.54 5.72
C LEU A 98 -8.72 7.66 4.69
N ASP A 99 -9.70 8.53 4.83
CA ASP A 99 -9.90 9.63 3.90
C ASP A 99 -8.79 10.68 3.97
N TYR A 100 -8.32 10.99 5.18
CA TYR A 100 -7.23 11.95 5.36
C TYR A 100 -5.87 11.39 4.94
N TRP A 101 -5.54 10.16 5.33
CA TRP A 101 -4.20 9.59 5.13
C TRP A 101 -4.03 8.79 3.83
N VAL A 102 -5.10 8.19 3.30
CA VAL A 102 -5.02 7.22 2.18
C VAL A 102 -5.74 7.74 0.93
N ASN A 103 -6.98 8.21 1.08
CA ASN A 103 -7.80 8.56 -0.08
C ASN A 103 -7.58 10.00 -0.57
N SER A 104 -6.89 10.84 0.20
CA SER A 104 -6.58 12.23 -0.16
C SER A 104 -5.11 12.61 0.09
N ASP A 105 -4.73 13.77 -0.43
CA ASP A 105 -3.43 14.42 -0.19
C ASP A 105 -3.51 15.48 0.93
N ALA A 106 -4.57 15.49 1.73
CA ALA A 106 -4.81 16.55 2.71
C ALA A 106 -3.68 16.67 3.76
N TRP A 107 -3.10 15.54 4.14
CA TRP A 107 -2.02 15.43 5.11
C TRP A 107 -0.76 16.21 4.75
N LYS A 108 -0.49 16.43 3.45
CA LYS A 108 0.69 17.17 2.96
C LYS A 108 0.72 18.64 3.37
N LYS A 109 -0.41 19.20 3.81
CA LYS A 109 -0.48 20.57 4.31
C LYS A 109 0.07 20.70 5.73
N ASP A 110 -0.02 19.61 6.50
CA ASP A 110 0.26 19.58 7.92
C ASP A 110 1.59 18.86 8.22
N HIS A 111 2.09 18.04 7.29
CA HIS A 111 3.29 17.21 7.38
C HIS A 111 4.07 17.17 6.07
#